data_AF-W4B4M7-F1
#
_entry.id   AF-W4B4M7-F1
#
_cell.length_a   1.000
_cell.length_b   1.000
_cell.length_c   1.000
_cell.angle_alpha   90.00
_cell.angle_beta   90.00
_cell.angle_gamma   90.00
#
_symmetry.space_group_name_H-M   'P 1'
#
loop_
_entity.id
_entity.type
_entity.pdbx_description
1 polymer ?
#
loop_
_entity_poly.entity_id
_entity_poly.type
_entity_poly.pdbx_seq_one_letter_code
_entity_poly.pdbx_strand_id
1 'polypeptide(L)'
;MAFMPPQGPQGPQQGPSSPPPQTVPQQPLAATFAVDPGAITGCLFRNTYIWPRNGPGFWFYPTFVGRTSVAGFRWTGRMWVFSGFDLGRIESFTCF
;
A
#
# COMPACT_ATOMS: atom_id res chain seq x y z
N MET A 1 -36.40 -0.96 -29.02
CA MET A 1 -35.77 -0.38 -27.82
C MET A 1 -35.09 -1.51 -27.07
N ALA A 2 -33.78 -1.71 -27.28
CA ALA A 2 -33.01 -2.72 -26.56
C ALA A 2 -32.17 -2.00 -25.51
N PHE A 3 -32.61 -2.03 -24.26
CA PHE A 3 -31.83 -1.60 -23.11
C PHE A 3 -30.84 -2.72 -22.76
N MET A 4 -29.59 -2.58 -23.22
CA MET A 4 -28.48 -3.41 -22.77
C MET A 4 -27.91 -2.77 -21.50
N PRO A 5 -27.96 -3.41 -20.33
CA PRO A 5 -27.26 -2.90 -19.16
C PRO A 5 -25.74 -3.00 -19.39
N PRO A 6 -24.94 -2.01 -18.96
CA PRO A 6 -23.49 -2.09 -19.11
C PRO A 6 -22.96 -3.14 -18.13
N GLN A 7 -22.59 -4.32 -18.64
CA GLN A 7 -21.74 -5.25 -17.90
C GLN A 7 -20.32 -4.70 -17.87
N GLY A 8 -20.03 -3.85 -16.89
CA GLY A 8 -18.67 -3.59 -16.46
C GLY A 8 -18.21 -4.75 -15.57
N PRO A 9 -17.11 -5.45 -15.87
CA PRO A 9 -16.50 -6.34 -14.91
C PRO A 9 -15.78 -5.47 -13.86
N GLN A 10 -16.52 -4.99 -12.86
CA GLN A 10 -15.91 -4.58 -11.60
C GLN A 10 -15.61 -5.85 -10.82
N GLY A 11 -14.60 -6.60 -11.28
CA GLY A 11 -14.07 -7.73 -10.52
C GLY A 11 -13.62 -7.22 -9.14
N PRO A 12 -13.80 -8.01 -8.07
CA PRO A 12 -13.24 -7.64 -6.76
C PRO A 12 -11.77 -7.32 -6.99
N GLN A 13 -11.34 -6.13 -6.57
CA GLN A 13 -9.95 -5.68 -6.71
C GLN A 13 -9.10 -6.73 -6.00
N GLN A 14 -8.48 -7.64 -6.77
CA GLN A 14 -7.70 -8.73 -6.21
C GLN A 14 -6.38 -8.12 -5.77
N GLY A 15 -6.12 -8.18 -4.46
CA GLY A 15 -4.80 -7.87 -3.92
C GLY A 15 -3.75 -8.84 -4.47
N PRO A 16 -2.46 -8.59 -4.18
CA PRO A 16 -1.40 -9.51 -4.60
C PRO A 16 -1.73 -10.94 -4.16
N SER A 17 -1.62 -11.91 -5.05
CA SER A 17 -1.86 -13.32 -4.70
C SER A 17 -0.71 -13.92 -3.89
N SER A 18 0.46 -13.29 -3.91
CA SER A 18 1.67 -13.77 -3.25
C SER A 18 1.84 -13.14 -1.85
N PRO A 19 2.31 -13.91 -0.85
CA PRO A 19 2.70 -13.34 0.42
C PRO A 19 3.87 -12.36 0.23
N PRO A 20 3.96 -11.30 1.04
CA PRO A 20 5.12 -10.43 1.02
C PRO A 20 6.38 -11.17 1.51
N PRO A 21 7.59 -10.64 1.26
CA PRO A 21 8.82 -11.16 1.84
C PRO A 21 8.66 -11.29 3.37
N GLN A 22 8.99 -12.45 3.92
CA GLN A 22 8.92 -12.64 5.38
C GLN A 22 10.03 -11.87 6.11
N THR A 23 11.11 -11.53 5.39
CA THR A 23 12.19 -10.68 5.87
C THR A 23 11.75 -9.23 5.88
N VAL A 24 11.65 -8.66 7.08
CA VAL A 24 11.48 -7.22 7.26
C VAL A 24 12.78 -6.54 6.80
N PRO A 25 12.73 -5.60 5.83
CA PRO A 25 13.89 -4.77 5.51
C PRO A 25 14.49 -4.10 6.75
N GLN A 26 15.78 -3.76 6.69
CA GLN A 26 16.32 -2.81 7.66
C GLN A 26 15.70 -1.44 7.39
N GLN A 27 15.20 -0.80 8.45
CA GLN A 27 14.65 0.55 8.36
C GLN A 27 15.74 1.49 7.84
N PRO A 28 15.56 2.14 6.68
CA PRO A 28 16.55 3.07 6.17
C PRO A 28 16.68 4.23 7.15
N LEU A 29 17.87 4.40 7.73
CA LEU A 29 18.24 5.55 8.57
C LEU A 29 18.10 6.89 7.82
N ALA A 30 18.14 6.84 6.49
CA ALA A 30 17.93 7.96 5.58
C ALA A 30 16.53 7.90 4.96
N ALA A 31 15.48 7.90 5.78
CA ALA A 31 14.17 8.28 5.28
C ALA A 31 14.18 9.81 5.11
N THR A 32 14.07 10.28 3.87
CA THR A 32 13.91 11.71 3.59
C THR A 32 12.79 12.25 4.49
N PHE A 33 13.11 13.26 5.30
CA PHE A 33 12.34 13.73 6.47
C PHE A 33 10.89 14.19 6.18
N ALA A 34 10.44 14.11 4.94
CA ALA A 34 9.04 14.13 4.57
C ALA A 34 8.77 12.87 3.74
N VAL A 35 7.85 12.03 4.21
CA VAL A 35 7.19 11.05 3.32
C VAL A 35 6.32 11.88 2.39
N ASP A 36 6.92 12.44 1.35
CA ASP A 36 6.20 13.17 0.34
C ASP A 36 5.27 12.20 -0.40
N PRO A 37 4.01 12.56 -0.66
CA PRO A 37 3.09 11.73 -1.43
C PRO A 37 3.66 11.35 -2.80
N GLY A 38 4.56 12.17 -3.37
CA GLY A 38 5.29 11.85 -4.60
C GLY A 38 6.23 10.65 -4.46
N ALA A 39 6.88 10.46 -3.31
CA ALA A 39 7.86 9.40 -3.12
C ALA A 39 7.20 8.01 -3.01
N ILE A 40 6.06 7.91 -2.30
CA ILE A 40 5.30 6.64 -2.21
C ILE A 40 4.58 6.30 -3.52
N THR A 41 4.29 7.29 -4.36
CA THR A 41 3.70 7.07 -5.70
C THR A 41 4.61 6.19 -6.57
N GLY A 42 5.93 6.28 -6.40
CA GLY A 42 6.90 5.39 -7.05
C GLY A 42 6.87 3.93 -6.57
N CYS A 43 6.15 3.65 -5.48
CA CYS A 43 5.97 2.32 -4.92
C CYS A 43 4.59 1.71 -5.23
N LEU A 44 3.77 2.38 -6.07
CA LEU A 44 2.48 1.85 -6.52
C LEU A 44 2.64 0.47 -7.17
N PHE A 45 1.71 -0.43 -6.86
CA PHE A 45 1.70 -1.83 -7.34
C PHE A 45 2.96 -2.63 -6.97
N ARG A 46 3.63 -2.26 -5.87
CA ARG A 46 4.81 -2.95 -5.34
C ARG A 46 4.67 -3.29 -3.87
N ASN A 47 5.36 -4.34 -3.41
CA ASN A 47 5.36 -4.71 -2.01
C ASN A 47 6.12 -3.65 -1.22
N THR A 48 5.42 -2.90 -0.38
CA THR A 48 5.97 -1.79 0.40
C THR A 48 5.94 -2.14 1.87
N TYR A 49 7.08 -2.10 2.54
CA TYR A 49 7.12 -2.18 3.99
C TYR A 49 7.00 -0.76 4.55
N ILE A 50 6.01 -0.54 5.41
CA ILE A 50 5.73 0.76 6.03
C ILE A 50 6.09 0.66 7.51
N TRP A 51 6.93 1.59 7.98
CA TRP A 51 7.14 1.82 9.40
C TRP A 51 6.32 3.03 9.84
N PRO A 52 5.25 2.83 10.63
CA PRO A 52 4.52 3.93 11.20
C PRO A 52 5.33 4.60 12.31
N ARG A 53 5.13 5.91 12.52
CA ARG A 53 5.73 6.67 13.63
C ARG A 53 5.43 6.08 15.00
N ASN A 54 4.27 5.42 15.12
CA ASN A 54 3.81 4.78 16.34
C ASN A 54 3.30 3.38 16.01
N GLY A 55 4.07 2.36 16.38
CA GLY A 55 3.66 0.95 16.28
C GLY A 55 4.60 0.08 15.43
N PRO A 56 4.24 -1.20 15.26
CA PRO A 56 5.03 -2.12 14.45
C PRO A 56 4.88 -1.82 12.97
N GLY A 57 5.96 -2.04 12.21
CA GLY A 57 5.94 -1.99 10.76
C GLY A 57 5.07 -3.09 10.16
N PHE A 58 4.56 -2.86 8.95
CA PHE A 58 3.70 -3.81 8.25
C PHE A 58 3.89 -3.75 6.74
N TRP A 59 3.56 -4.85 6.09
CA TRP A 59 3.51 -4.92 4.62
C TRP A 59 2.23 -4.28 4.10
N PHE A 60 2.41 -3.44 3.10
CA PHE A 60 1.38 -2.68 2.43
C PHE A 60 1.62 -2.69 0.93
N TYR A 61 0.55 -2.83 0.16
CA TYR A 61 0.59 -2.87 -1.29
C TYR A 61 -0.26 -1.72 -1.81
N PRO A 62 0.34 -0.54 -2.07
CA PRO A 62 -0.41 0.65 -2.44
C PRO A 62 -0.91 0.50 -3.87
N THR A 63 -2.21 0.68 -4.07
CA THR A 63 -2.85 0.71 -5.39
C THR A 63 -3.25 2.11 -5.82
N PHE A 64 -3.40 3.01 -4.86
CA PHE A 64 -3.78 4.39 -5.11
C PHE A 64 -3.18 5.31 -4.04
N VAL A 65 -2.56 6.40 -4.47
CA VAL A 65 -2.01 7.43 -3.57
C VAL A 65 -2.81 8.71 -3.76
N GLY A 66 -3.42 9.18 -2.67
CA GLY A 66 -4.05 10.50 -2.59
C GLY A 66 -3.07 11.57 -2.13
N ARG A 67 -3.57 12.77 -1.82
CA ARG A 67 -2.72 13.89 -1.36
C ARG A 67 -2.09 13.65 0.01
N THR A 68 -2.80 12.96 0.91
CA THR A 68 -2.38 12.77 2.32
C THR A 68 -2.55 11.34 2.82
N SER A 69 -3.10 10.45 1.99
CA SER A 69 -3.43 9.07 2.36
C SER A 69 -3.14 8.14 1.20
N VAL A 70 -2.79 6.90 1.51
CA VAL A 70 -2.60 5.83 0.53
C VAL A 70 -3.63 4.74 0.74
N ALA A 71 -4.27 4.32 -0.34
CA ALA A 71 -5.18 3.18 -0.35
C ALA A 71 -4.49 1.99 -1.03
N GLY A 72 -4.75 0.79 -0.51
CA GLY A 72 -4.09 -0.40 -0.99
C GLY A 72 -4.50 -1.63 -0.19
N PHE A 73 -3.67 -2.66 -0.27
CA PHE A 73 -3.86 -3.87 0.50
C PHE A 73 -2.85 -3.95 1.63
N ARG A 74 -3.32 -4.17 2.85
CA ARG A 74 -2.49 -4.42 4.02
C ARG A 74 -2.36 -5.91 4.26
N TRP A 75 -1.16 -6.38 4.53
CA TRP A 75 -0.93 -7.76 4.93
C TRP A 75 -1.27 -7.94 6.41
N THR A 76 -2.10 -8.91 6.72
CA THR A 76 -2.48 -9.27 8.10
C THR A 76 -1.65 -10.41 8.68
N GLY A 77 -0.66 -10.92 7.93
CA GLY A 77 0.07 -12.15 8.26
C GLY A 77 -0.48 -13.40 7.57
N ARG A 78 -1.75 -13.34 7.11
CA ARG A 78 -2.44 -14.45 6.44
C ARG A 78 -3.00 -14.08 5.08
N MET A 79 -3.52 -12.86 4.95
CA MET A 79 -4.14 -12.39 3.72
C MET A 79 -3.96 -10.88 3.55
N TRP A 80 -4.09 -10.45 2.30
CA TRP A 80 -4.16 -9.05 1.90
C TRP A 80 -5.57 -8.52 2.10
N VAL A 81 -5.70 -7.46 2.88
CA VAL A 81 -6.99 -6.81 3.18
C VAL A 81 -6.95 -5.38 2.68
N PHE A 82 -7.94 -4.98 1.90
CA PHE A 82 -8.01 -3.61 1.41
C PHE A 82 -8.16 -2.63 2.58
N SER A 83 -7.28 -1.63 2.66
CA SER A 83 -7.22 -0.68 3.76
C SER A 83 -6.57 0.63 3.31
N GLY A 84 -6.90 1.73 3.99
CA GLY A 84 -6.26 3.03 3.81
C GLY A 84 -5.29 3.32 4.95
N PHE A 85 -4.20 4.02 4.65
CA PHE A 85 -3.22 4.48 5.63
C PHE A 85 -2.84 5.95 5.40
N ASP A 86 -2.72 6.72 6.48
CA ASP A 86 -2.34 8.13 6.41
C ASP A 86 -0.82 8.27 6.15
N LEU A 87 -0.45 9.04 5.13
CA LEU A 87 0.95 9.29 4.79
C LEU A 87 1.69 10.03 5.92
N GLY A 88 1.01 10.93 6.61
CA GLY A 88 1.57 11.66 7.75
C GLY A 88 1.92 10.79 8.96
N ARG A 89 1.39 9.56 9.02
CA ARG A 89 1.72 8.57 10.06
C ARG A 89 2.89 7.67 9.68
N ILE A 90 3.33 7.71 8.43
CA ILE A 90 4.49 6.95 7.96
C ILE A 90 5.75 7.70 8.41
N GLU A 91 6.64 6.99 9.09
CA GLU A 91 7.96 7.49 9.43
C GLU A 91 8.95 7.19 8.30
N SER A 92 8.92 5.95 7.83
CA SER A 92 9.74 5.48 6.73
C SER A 92 9.01 4.38 5.96
N PHE A 93 9.41 4.16 4.72
CA PHE A 93 8.89 3.08 3.90
C PHE A 93 9.98 2.59 2.93
N THR A 94 9.86 1.33 2.52
CA THR A 94 10.75 0.70 1.55
C THR A 94 9.92 -0.14 0.61
N CYS A 95 10.03 0.09 -0.69
CA CYS A 95 9.39 -0.76 -1.69
C CYS A 95 10.36 -1.71 -2.39
N PHE A 96 9.84 -2.90 -2.72
CA PHE A 96 10.54 -4.01 -3.35
C PHE A 96 10.01 -4.31 -4.75
#